data_AF-A0A418G491-F1
#
_entry.id   AF-A0A418G491-F1
#
_cell.length_a   1.000
_cell.length_b   1.000
_cell.length_c   1.000
_cell.angle_alpha   90.00
_cell.angle_beta   90.00
_cell.angle_gamma   90.00
#
_symmetry.space_group_name_H-M   'P 1'
#
loop_
_entity.id
_entity.type
_entity.pdbx_description
1 polymer ?
#
loop_
_entity_poly.entity_id
_entity_poly.type
_entity_poly.pdbx_seq_one_letter_code
_entity_poly.pdbx_strand_id
1 'polypeptide(L)'
;MQPTTTTNDPFVANPATPRELDAVQHHKPLITRFRLVAAVLAICGVACVTVGAILFAQHQAKSDTKSIVTNIQQASALKVTFTALRSTMQLNGKSQATVYIVPHVSDLEEDAGSALTFDAIMTQPGNDVTETYVLLNNRAYWLVSALDGTPIRSGCMAPSQIPPIQLLQSSLEGSHMVASVVDGDGVPTAVNCDHGQLLELKFAGETFVLCNSNGNQLTHALGDDLTFTVEYISDPTQVPDIVAPSADLHCPFVRAALPEAAPSKVSARAMSWGEFVTPRTSSLGRSSCGCNGPRRPCLFVHGVGTSSNGPTVDSLAEYWGSIQDNAPCCSSTKFVQMETVKRGWADAEIQDDFCRFALQYGTNNNGTTVGDLILVTHSMGNLIAGGALATARCSFSEGVSWISLSAPMQGSKTANLLEQKCSSGGWGDAAIKGILNLVGKCPAERAFLQLKHQSTVDLTLHDQYAAAQRARINHPAKKLLCGVSSVGLNTVASGLKFVSSLSNHDTENDGVVDFWSCGVGVSGFGDSTRSANYKASLNHLDTSFRNGDGWWGDDRKPVKWFECAL
;
A
#
# COMPACT_ATOMS: atom_id res chain seq x y z
N MET A 1 25.03 -71.10 26.62
CA MET A 1 24.15 -70.25 27.44
C MET A 1 24.14 -68.86 26.83
N GLN A 2 23.00 -68.16 26.85
CA GLN A 2 22.91 -66.69 26.79
C GLN A 2 23.00 -66.13 28.23
N PRO A 3 23.06 -64.79 28.49
CA PRO A 3 23.10 -63.62 27.58
C PRO A 3 24.58 -63.17 27.36
N THR A 4 25.03 -61.95 27.03
CA THR A 4 24.49 -60.56 27.02
C THR A 4 24.97 -59.75 25.80
N THR A 5 24.76 -58.43 25.80
CA THR A 5 25.08 -57.47 24.74
C THR A 5 25.64 -56.16 25.30
N THR A 6 26.63 -55.53 24.63
CA THR A 6 26.73 -54.05 24.46
C THR A 6 27.81 -53.64 23.44
N THR A 7 27.44 -52.79 22.46
CA THR A 7 28.14 -51.58 21.90
C THR A 7 29.69 -51.52 21.86
N ASN A 8 30.38 -51.06 20.79
CA ASN A 8 30.09 -49.94 19.87
C ASN A 8 30.97 -49.96 18.59
N ASP A 9 30.58 -49.16 17.57
CA ASP A 9 31.34 -48.74 16.36
C ASP A 9 31.82 -49.85 15.37
N PRO A 10 32.14 -49.55 14.08
CA PRO A 10 32.49 -48.24 13.49
C PRO A 10 31.76 -47.85 12.19
N PHE A 11 31.86 -46.57 11.78
CA PHE A 11 31.78 -46.17 10.37
C PHE A 11 32.80 -45.08 9.99
N VAL A 12 33.70 -45.40 9.06
CA VAL A 12 34.67 -44.47 8.46
C VAL A 12 34.10 -43.90 7.17
N ALA A 13 34.15 -42.59 6.99
CA ALA A 13 33.69 -41.92 5.77
C ALA A 13 34.79 -41.94 4.68
N ASN A 14 34.45 -42.45 3.49
CA ASN A 14 35.28 -42.30 2.29
C ASN A 14 34.92 -41.02 1.51
N PRO A 15 35.88 -40.33 0.88
CA PRO A 15 35.61 -39.11 0.12
C PRO A 15 34.95 -39.41 -1.23
N ALA A 16 33.95 -38.62 -1.60
CA ALA A 16 33.34 -38.66 -2.92
C ALA A 16 34.12 -37.79 -3.92
N THR A 17 34.49 -38.36 -5.06
CA THR A 17 35.11 -37.64 -6.19
C THR A 17 34.04 -36.92 -7.04
N PRO A 18 34.40 -35.80 -7.70
CA PRO A 18 33.44 -35.01 -8.47
C PRO A 18 33.05 -35.71 -9.79
N ARG A 19 31.80 -35.51 -10.21
CA ARG A 19 31.33 -35.76 -11.58
C ARG A 19 30.72 -34.50 -12.18
N GLU A 20 30.69 -34.48 -13.51
CA GLU A 20 30.55 -33.26 -14.32
C GLU A 20 29.30 -32.40 -14.04
N LEU A 21 29.45 -31.11 -14.35
CA LEU A 21 28.34 -30.23 -14.65
C LEU A 21 27.62 -30.78 -15.90
N ASP A 22 26.33 -31.07 -15.77
CA ASP A 22 25.42 -31.08 -16.91
C ASP A 22 24.29 -30.08 -16.65
N ALA A 23 23.75 -29.49 -17.71
CA ALA A 23 23.01 -28.24 -17.61
C ALA A 23 21.63 -28.41 -16.95
N VAL A 24 21.55 -28.15 -15.64
CA VAL A 24 20.28 -28.01 -14.91
C VAL A 24 19.55 -26.77 -15.42
N GLN A 25 18.69 -26.98 -16.42
CA GLN A 25 17.80 -25.99 -16.98
C GLN A 25 16.96 -25.38 -15.85
N HIS A 26 17.13 -24.08 -15.57
CA HIS A 26 16.46 -23.40 -14.45
C HIS A 26 14.95 -23.29 -14.65
N HIS A 27 14.22 -24.36 -14.33
CA HIS A 27 12.81 -24.27 -13.98
C HIS A 27 12.66 -23.35 -12.77
N LYS A 28 12.28 -22.10 -13.03
CA LYS A 28 11.86 -21.16 -11.98
C LYS A 28 10.80 -21.86 -11.13
N PRO A 29 11.00 -22.08 -9.82
CA PRO A 29 9.98 -22.71 -9.00
C PRO A 29 8.74 -21.81 -9.02
N LEU A 30 7.59 -22.38 -9.41
CA LEU A 30 6.31 -21.71 -9.33
C LEU A 30 5.90 -21.60 -7.87
N ILE A 31 6.37 -20.54 -7.21
CA ILE A 31 6.05 -20.19 -5.83
C ILE A 31 4.54 -20.23 -5.66
N THR A 32 4.06 -21.08 -4.75
CA THR A 32 2.63 -21.29 -4.48
C THR A 32 1.99 -19.99 -4.00
N ARG A 33 1.11 -19.45 -4.84
CA ARG A 33 0.66 -18.05 -4.77
C ARG A 33 -0.37 -17.83 -3.66
N PHE A 34 0.09 -17.59 -2.44
CA PHE A 34 -0.75 -16.92 -1.42
C PHE A 34 -0.79 -15.40 -1.64
N ARG A 35 -1.32 -15.03 -2.81
CA ARG A 35 -1.75 -13.67 -3.14
C ARG A 35 -3.26 -13.64 -2.92
N LEU A 36 -3.72 -12.79 -2.01
CA LEU A 36 -5.11 -12.30 -2.00
C LEU A 36 -5.01 -10.85 -2.41
N VAL A 37 -5.73 -10.46 -3.44
CA VAL A 37 -5.54 -9.14 -4.08
C VAL A 37 -6.78 -8.26 -3.86
N ALA A 38 -6.65 -6.99 -4.22
CA ALA A 38 -7.50 -5.91 -3.75
C ALA A 38 -8.30 -5.24 -4.88
N ALA A 39 -9.62 -5.46 -4.96
CA ALA A 39 -10.50 -4.58 -5.73
C ALA A 39 -11.98 -4.66 -5.35
N VAL A 40 -12.60 -3.48 -5.21
CA VAL A 40 -13.81 -3.11 -5.94
C VAL A 40 -13.77 -1.59 -6.13
N LEU A 41 -14.33 -1.10 -7.23
CA LEU A 41 -14.37 0.33 -7.56
C LEU A 41 -15.83 0.81 -7.63
N ALA A 42 -16.06 2.09 -7.35
CA ALA A 42 -17.38 2.77 -7.27
C ALA A 42 -18.31 2.35 -6.09
N ILE A 43 -19.44 3.09 -5.94
CA ILE A 43 -20.55 3.06 -4.91
C ILE A 43 -20.52 4.17 -3.83
N CYS A 44 -21.37 5.19 -3.99
CA CYS A 44 -21.34 6.44 -3.22
C CYS A 44 -22.20 6.48 -1.93
N GLY A 45 -22.05 7.57 -1.16
CA GLY A 45 -22.83 7.95 0.04
C GLY A 45 -21.94 8.13 1.29
N VAL A 46 -21.98 9.22 2.07
CA VAL A 46 -23.04 10.22 2.32
C VAL A 46 -22.44 11.60 2.70
N ALA A 47 -23.11 12.72 2.33
CA ALA A 47 -23.06 14.01 3.07
C ALA A 47 -24.21 14.97 2.70
N CYS A 48 -24.99 15.40 3.70
CA CYS A 48 -25.82 16.61 3.69
C CYS A 48 -25.15 17.68 4.62
N VAL A 49 -25.50 18.97 4.75
CA VAL A 49 -26.78 19.69 4.65
C VAL A 49 -26.57 21.16 4.20
N THR A 50 -27.52 21.62 3.36
CA THR A 50 -27.99 22.96 2.90
C THR A 50 -27.48 24.34 3.44
N VAL A 51 -27.82 25.37 2.62
CA VAL A 51 -27.89 26.83 2.84
C VAL A 51 -26.58 27.63 2.96
N GLY A 52 -26.20 28.28 1.85
CA GLY A 52 -25.21 29.36 1.79
C GLY A 52 -25.38 30.19 0.51
N ALA A 53 -26.38 31.08 0.49
CA ALA A 53 -26.68 31.88 -0.70
C ALA A 53 -25.80 33.15 -0.81
N ILE A 54 -25.58 33.60 -2.05
CA ILE A 54 -24.98 34.89 -2.43
C ILE A 54 -23.48 35.06 -2.09
N LEU A 55 -22.60 34.79 -3.06
CA LEU A 55 -21.82 35.82 -3.78
C LEU A 55 -20.93 35.22 -4.89
N PHE A 56 -20.52 36.06 -5.85
CA PHE A 56 -19.58 35.77 -6.95
C PHE A 56 -19.92 34.60 -7.89
N ALA A 57 -20.87 34.84 -8.79
CA ALA A 57 -20.90 34.13 -10.07
C ALA A 57 -19.69 34.55 -10.93
N GLN A 58 -18.62 33.75 -10.92
CA GLN A 58 -17.66 33.76 -12.03
C GLN A 58 -18.29 33.06 -13.24
N HIS A 59 -18.21 33.67 -14.42
CA HIS A 59 -18.52 33.01 -15.70
C HIS A 59 -17.38 32.05 -16.11
N GLN A 60 -17.08 31.08 -15.26
CA GLN A 60 -16.55 29.80 -15.74
C GLN A 60 -17.74 29.05 -16.36
N ALA A 61 -17.60 28.58 -17.60
CA ALA A 61 -18.64 27.77 -18.23
C ALA A 61 -18.76 26.44 -17.47
N LYS A 62 -19.80 26.32 -16.65
CA LYS A 62 -20.09 25.09 -15.90
C LYS A 62 -20.62 24.04 -16.86
N SER A 63 -20.02 22.85 -16.81
CA SER A 63 -20.62 21.64 -17.35
C SER A 63 -21.96 21.35 -16.65
N ASP A 64 -22.86 20.65 -17.33
CA ASP A 64 -24.15 20.27 -16.74
C ASP A 64 -24.03 19.03 -15.85
N THR A 65 -23.28 19.21 -14.76
CA THR A 65 -23.00 18.18 -13.75
C THR A 65 -24.27 17.64 -13.10
N LYS A 66 -25.36 18.43 -13.09
CA LYS A 66 -26.69 17.98 -12.66
C LYS A 66 -27.26 16.94 -13.60
N SER A 67 -27.29 17.18 -14.91
CA SER A 67 -27.72 16.18 -15.88
C SER A 67 -26.83 14.94 -15.87
N ILE A 68 -25.52 15.06 -15.62
CA ILE A 68 -24.63 13.90 -15.43
C ILE A 68 -25.09 13.05 -14.24
N VAL A 69 -25.33 13.67 -13.08
CA VAL A 69 -25.84 12.99 -11.88
C VAL A 69 -27.22 12.37 -12.12
N THR A 70 -28.13 13.08 -12.78
CA THR A 70 -29.47 12.56 -13.13
C THR A 70 -29.40 11.38 -14.10
N ASN A 71 -28.54 11.41 -15.12
CA ASN A 71 -28.32 10.28 -16.02
C ASN A 71 -27.77 9.06 -15.28
N ILE A 72 -26.89 9.26 -14.29
CA ILE A 72 -26.38 8.19 -13.42
C ILE A 72 -27.50 7.58 -12.57
N GLN A 73 -28.44 8.40 -12.06
CA GLN A 73 -29.61 7.94 -11.29
C GLN A 73 -30.65 7.19 -12.14
N GLN A 74 -30.74 7.51 -13.43
CA GLN A 74 -31.75 6.94 -14.35
C GLN A 74 -31.27 5.68 -15.09
N ALA A 75 -29.99 5.31 -14.97
CA ALA A 75 -29.46 4.07 -15.50
C ALA A 75 -30.01 2.85 -14.74
N SER A 76 -30.24 1.72 -15.41
CA SER A 76 -30.51 0.46 -14.71
C SER A 76 -29.24 -0.09 -14.05
N ALA A 77 -28.09 0.13 -14.69
CA ALA A 77 -26.76 0.02 -14.09
C ALA A 77 -25.73 0.81 -14.89
N LEU A 78 -24.56 1.05 -14.29
CA LEU A 78 -23.33 1.42 -14.98
C LEU A 78 -22.39 0.22 -14.99
N LYS A 79 -21.97 -0.21 -16.17
CA LYS A 79 -20.89 -1.17 -16.36
C LYS A 79 -19.61 -0.39 -16.61
N VAL A 80 -18.64 -0.51 -15.70
CA VAL A 80 -17.40 0.28 -15.73
C VAL A 80 -16.21 -0.66 -15.83
N THR A 81 -15.45 -0.54 -16.93
CA THR A 81 -14.25 -1.35 -17.16
C THR A 81 -13.02 -0.50 -16.92
N PHE A 82 -12.28 -0.84 -15.87
CA PHE A 82 -11.05 -0.18 -15.45
C PHE A 82 -9.84 -0.87 -16.08
N THR A 83 -8.81 -0.10 -16.42
CA THR A 83 -7.51 -0.58 -16.89
C THR A 83 -6.39 0.06 -16.06
N ALA A 84 -5.66 -0.77 -15.31
CA ALA A 84 -4.41 -0.43 -14.66
C ALA A 84 -3.31 -0.17 -15.70
N LEU A 85 -2.71 1.02 -15.65
CA LEU A 85 -1.57 1.41 -16.49
C LEU A 85 -0.23 0.89 -15.93
N ARG A 86 -0.21 0.48 -14.66
CA ARG A 86 0.96 -0.03 -13.94
C ARG A 86 0.83 -1.53 -13.64
N SER A 87 1.91 -2.28 -13.82
CA SER A 87 1.96 -3.73 -13.50
C SER A 87 1.85 -4.03 -12.00
N THR A 88 2.24 -3.07 -11.16
CA THR A 88 2.10 -3.09 -9.69
C THR A 88 0.65 -3.06 -9.22
N MET A 89 -0.28 -2.61 -10.08
CA MET A 89 -1.73 -2.51 -9.81
C MET A 89 -2.50 -3.65 -10.50
N GLN A 90 -1.92 -4.86 -10.66
CA GLN A 90 -2.64 -5.99 -11.25
C GLN A 90 -3.51 -6.72 -10.21
N LEU A 91 -4.82 -6.78 -10.48
CA LEU A 91 -5.80 -7.55 -9.71
C LEU A 91 -5.83 -9.00 -10.19
N ASN A 92 -5.63 -9.97 -9.29
CA ASN A 92 -5.63 -11.41 -9.61
C ASN A 92 -4.78 -11.78 -10.85
N GLY A 93 -3.69 -11.03 -11.09
CA GLY A 93 -2.80 -11.18 -12.25
C GLY A 93 -3.33 -10.61 -13.57
N LYS A 94 -4.33 -9.72 -13.56
CA LYS A 94 -4.89 -9.01 -14.71
C LYS A 94 -4.77 -7.50 -14.52
N SER A 95 -4.60 -6.76 -15.61
CA SER A 95 -4.62 -5.28 -15.61
C SER A 95 -6.00 -4.68 -15.86
N GLN A 96 -7.03 -5.49 -16.17
CA GLN A 96 -8.40 -5.02 -16.42
C GLN A 96 -9.40 -5.68 -15.48
N ALA A 97 -10.38 -4.90 -15.03
CA ALA A 97 -11.47 -5.34 -14.16
C ALA A 97 -12.78 -4.63 -14.55
N THR A 98 -13.91 -5.34 -14.51
CA THR A 98 -15.23 -4.79 -14.86
C THR A 98 -16.17 -4.88 -13.66
N VAL A 99 -16.71 -3.72 -13.26
CA VAL A 99 -17.70 -3.58 -12.19
C VAL A 99 -19.07 -3.29 -12.80
N TYR A 100 -20.13 -3.86 -12.22
CA TYR A 100 -21.53 -3.50 -12.49
C TYR A 100 -22.10 -2.78 -11.28
N ILE A 101 -22.55 -1.54 -11.45
CA ILE A 101 -22.97 -0.62 -10.38
C ILE A 101 -24.45 -0.27 -10.59
N VAL A 102 -25.32 -0.56 -9.64
CA VAL A 102 -26.77 -0.30 -9.72
C VAL A 102 -27.11 0.92 -8.85
N PRO A 103 -27.66 2.01 -9.42
CA PRO A 103 -28.07 3.17 -8.65
C PRO A 103 -29.37 2.90 -7.87
N HIS A 104 -29.43 3.42 -6.65
CA HIS A 104 -30.61 3.37 -5.81
C HIS A 104 -30.92 4.76 -5.22
N VAL A 105 -32.13 4.90 -4.68
CA VAL A 105 -32.52 6.00 -3.80
C VAL A 105 -32.44 5.45 -2.37
N SER A 106 -31.92 6.21 -1.40
CA SER A 106 -31.88 5.74 -0.01
C SER A 106 -33.29 5.74 0.60
N ASP A 107 -33.72 4.58 1.11
CA ASP A 107 -34.99 4.42 1.85
C ASP A 107 -34.92 4.97 3.30
N LEU A 108 -33.76 5.49 3.72
CA LEU A 108 -33.56 6.03 5.08
C LEU A 108 -34.03 7.49 5.16
N GLU A 109 -34.90 7.81 6.12
CA GLU A 109 -35.40 9.17 6.34
C GLU A 109 -34.27 10.19 6.64
N GLU A 110 -33.13 9.75 7.18
CA GLU A 110 -31.94 10.59 7.41
C GLU A 110 -31.22 10.98 6.10
N ASP A 111 -31.35 10.20 5.02
CA ASP A 111 -30.73 10.43 3.70
C ASP A 111 -31.71 11.08 2.68
N ALA A 112 -32.98 11.26 3.07
CA ALA A 112 -34.09 11.57 2.17
C ALA A 112 -34.02 12.98 1.55
N GLY A 113 -33.18 13.17 0.53
CA GLY A 113 -33.28 14.31 -0.37
C GLY A 113 -32.10 14.69 -1.28
N SER A 114 -30.87 14.16 -1.13
CA SER A 114 -29.75 14.70 -1.94
C SER A 114 -28.51 13.83 -2.24
N ALA A 115 -28.42 12.57 -1.78
CA ALA A 115 -27.24 11.72 -2.00
C ALA A 115 -27.51 10.54 -2.95
N LEU A 116 -26.52 10.19 -3.77
CA LEU A 116 -26.50 8.95 -4.55
C LEU A 116 -26.11 7.75 -3.67
N THR A 117 -26.91 6.68 -3.68
CA THR A 117 -26.56 5.36 -3.14
C THR A 117 -26.53 4.32 -4.26
N PHE A 118 -25.78 3.23 -4.07
CA PHE A 118 -25.63 2.17 -5.07
C PHE A 118 -25.36 0.81 -4.42
N ASP A 119 -25.64 -0.24 -5.18
CA ASP A 119 -25.05 -1.57 -4.99
C ASP A 119 -24.08 -1.86 -6.15
N ALA A 120 -23.13 -2.79 -5.98
CA ALA A 120 -22.29 -3.25 -7.09
C ALA A 120 -21.69 -4.64 -6.87
N ILE A 121 -21.31 -5.26 -7.99
CA ILE A 121 -20.55 -6.51 -8.05
C ILE A 121 -19.40 -6.40 -9.05
N MET A 122 -18.28 -7.03 -8.71
CA MET A 122 -17.15 -7.25 -9.62
C MET A 122 -16.61 -8.66 -9.37
N THR A 123 -16.36 -9.40 -10.45
CA THR A 123 -15.83 -10.76 -10.43
C THR A 123 -14.60 -10.83 -11.31
N GLN A 124 -13.45 -11.20 -10.72
CA GLN A 124 -12.17 -11.27 -11.40
C GLN A 124 -11.64 -12.71 -11.47
N PRO A 125 -11.75 -13.38 -12.64
CA PRO A 125 -11.09 -14.65 -12.89
C PRO A 125 -9.56 -14.50 -12.92
N GLY A 126 -8.87 -15.30 -12.10
CA GLY A 126 -7.42 -15.32 -12.00
C GLY A 126 -6.74 -16.33 -12.91
N ASN A 127 -5.60 -16.84 -12.44
CA ASN A 127 -5.02 -18.09 -12.95
C ASN A 127 -5.39 -19.29 -12.06
N ASP A 128 -5.60 -19.04 -10.77
CA ASP A 128 -5.60 -20.06 -9.72
C ASP A 128 -6.94 -20.09 -8.94
N VAL A 129 -7.60 -18.93 -8.82
CA VAL A 129 -8.89 -18.71 -8.16
C VAL A 129 -9.66 -17.57 -8.83
N THR A 130 -10.97 -17.48 -8.59
CA THR A 130 -11.79 -16.30 -8.92
C THR A 130 -12.00 -15.48 -7.65
N GLU A 131 -11.80 -14.17 -7.72
CA GLU A 131 -12.05 -13.22 -6.63
C GLU A 131 -13.29 -12.39 -6.97
N THR A 132 -14.36 -12.50 -6.17
CA THR A 132 -15.62 -11.74 -6.32
C THR A 132 -15.83 -10.86 -5.11
N TYR A 133 -16.26 -9.63 -5.33
CA TYR A 133 -16.49 -8.65 -4.27
C TYR A 133 -17.80 -7.93 -4.55
N VAL A 134 -18.54 -7.67 -3.48
CA VAL A 134 -19.90 -7.16 -3.52
C VAL A 134 -20.03 -6.07 -2.46
N LEU A 135 -20.68 -4.98 -2.81
CA LEU A 135 -21.20 -4.03 -1.82
C LEU A 135 -22.70 -3.88 -2.10
N LEU A 136 -23.47 -4.26 -1.10
CA LEU A 136 -24.90 -4.55 -1.14
C LEU A 136 -25.54 -3.94 0.10
N ASN A 137 -26.53 -3.06 -0.08
CA ASN A 137 -27.25 -2.36 1.00
C ASN A 137 -26.29 -1.71 2.02
N ASN A 138 -25.31 -0.95 1.51
CA ASN A 138 -24.24 -0.33 2.30
C ASN A 138 -23.40 -1.31 3.17
N ARG A 139 -23.29 -2.59 2.81
CA ARG A 139 -22.42 -3.60 3.46
C ARG A 139 -21.50 -4.25 2.43
N ALA A 140 -20.22 -4.40 2.78
CA ALA A 140 -19.20 -4.84 1.83
C ALA A 140 -18.61 -6.22 2.15
N TYR A 141 -18.48 -7.02 1.09
CA TYR A 141 -18.21 -8.45 1.12
C TYR A 141 -17.12 -8.82 0.10
N TRP A 142 -16.37 -9.88 0.40
CA TRP A 142 -15.49 -10.55 -0.54
C TRP A 142 -15.71 -12.06 -0.50
N LEU A 143 -15.41 -12.72 -1.62
CA LEU A 143 -15.52 -14.15 -1.87
C LEU A 143 -14.32 -14.57 -2.72
N VAL A 144 -13.67 -15.67 -2.34
CA VAL A 144 -12.73 -16.38 -3.21
C VAL A 144 -13.32 -17.76 -3.50
N SER A 145 -13.47 -18.07 -4.79
CA SER A 145 -13.94 -19.36 -5.29
C SER A 145 -12.86 -20.05 -6.14
N ALA A 146 -12.97 -21.38 -6.25
CA ALA A 146 -12.22 -22.14 -7.24
C ALA A 146 -12.70 -21.79 -8.66
N LEU A 147 -11.94 -22.20 -9.67
CA LEU A 147 -12.26 -21.92 -11.08
C LEU A 147 -13.56 -22.60 -11.57
N ASP A 148 -14.08 -23.58 -10.82
CA ASP A 148 -15.39 -24.21 -11.04
C ASP A 148 -16.56 -23.49 -10.33
N GLY A 149 -16.28 -22.39 -9.61
CA GLY A 149 -17.25 -21.61 -8.85
C GLY A 149 -17.38 -22.00 -7.36
N THR A 150 -16.79 -23.11 -6.91
CA THR A 150 -16.89 -23.58 -5.52
C THR A 150 -16.35 -22.55 -4.53
N PRO A 151 -17.15 -22.06 -3.56
CA PRO A 151 -16.68 -21.13 -2.53
C PRO A 151 -15.57 -21.74 -1.66
N ILE A 152 -14.40 -21.10 -1.63
CA ILE A 152 -13.27 -21.52 -0.77
C ILE A 152 -13.33 -20.77 0.57
N ARG A 153 -13.67 -19.48 0.54
CA ARG A 153 -13.74 -18.58 1.71
C ARG A 153 -14.41 -17.27 1.32
N SER A 154 -15.09 -16.64 2.28
CA SER A 154 -15.67 -15.30 2.14
C SER A 154 -15.48 -14.51 3.43
N GLY A 155 -15.77 -13.21 3.39
CA GLY A 155 -15.68 -12.33 4.55
C GLY A 155 -16.09 -10.90 4.26
N CYS A 156 -15.89 -10.03 5.25
CA CYS A 156 -16.26 -8.62 5.18
C CYS A 156 -15.09 -7.72 4.80
N MET A 157 -15.41 -6.58 4.18
CA MET A 157 -14.47 -5.48 3.98
C MET A 157 -14.76 -4.35 4.97
N ALA A 158 -13.71 -3.70 5.49
CA ALA A 158 -13.81 -2.49 6.29
C ALA A 158 -13.97 -1.25 5.38
N PRO A 159 -14.48 -0.11 5.89
CA PRO A 159 -14.61 1.11 5.08
C PRO A 159 -13.33 1.57 4.38
N SER A 160 -12.14 1.33 4.96
CA SER A 160 -10.83 1.66 4.36
C SER A 160 -10.34 0.69 3.26
N GLN A 161 -11.04 -0.42 3.04
CA GLN A 161 -10.79 -1.35 1.92
C GLN A 161 -11.62 -1.00 0.67
N ILE A 162 -12.43 0.06 0.76
CA ILE A 162 -13.38 0.53 -0.23
C ILE A 162 -12.93 1.96 -0.61
N PRO A 163 -12.99 2.38 -1.88
CA PRO A 163 -12.67 3.75 -2.23
C PRO A 163 -13.63 4.75 -1.56
N PRO A 164 -13.26 6.01 -1.33
CA PRO A 164 -14.09 6.99 -0.62
C PRO A 164 -15.16 7.59 -1.55
N ILE A 165 -16.06 6.75 -2.10
CA ILE A 165 -16.94 7.16 -3.21
C ILE A 165 -18.08 8.08 -2.76
N GLN A 166 -18.26 8.34 -1.46
CA GLN A 166 -18.99 9.50 -0.95
C GLN A 166 -18.53 10.82 -1.59
N LEU A 167 -17.28 10.89 -2.03
CA LEU A 167 -16.71 12.06 -2.69
C LEU A 167 -17.14 12.19 -4.16
N LEU A 168 -17.68 11.16 -4.84
CA LEU A 168 -17.89 11.23 -6.30
C LEU A 168 -18.84 12.36 -6.71
N GLN A 169 -19.94 12.58 -5.97
CA GLN A 169 -20.87 13.67 -6.28
C GLN A 169 -20.21 15.03 -6.09
N SER A 170 -19.48 15.26 -5.00
CA SER A 170 -18.77 16.53 -4.76
C SER A 170 -17.55 16.71 -5.67
N SER A 171 -16.91 15.62 -6.13
CA SER A 171 -15.90 15.60 -7.19
C SER A 171 -16.48 16.02 -8.54
N LEU A 172 -17.68 15.54 -8.89
CA LEU A 172 -18.38 15.93 -10.13
C LEU A 172 -18.88 17.38 -10.04
N GLU A 173 -19.50 17.79 -8.94
CA GLU A 173 -19.95 19.17 -8.71
C GLU A 173 -18.79 20.18 -8.64
N GLY A 174 -17.62 19.75 -8.14
CA GLY A 174 -16.37 20.49 -8.14
C GLY A 174 -15.51 20.34 -9.41
N SER A 175 -15.98 19.59 -10.41
CA SER A 175 -15.26 19.42 -11.68
C SER A 175 -15.25 20.70 -12.51
N HIS A 176 -14.30 20.81 -13.44
CA HIS A 176 -14.21 21.94 -14.36
C HIS A 176 -13.75 21.53 -15.75
N MET A 177 -14.15 22.29 -16.77
CA MET A 177 -13.78 21.97 -18.15
C MET A 177 -12.30 22.28 -18.44
N VAL A 178 -11.65 21.37 -19.16
CA VAL A 178 -10.32 21.53 -19.75
C VAL A 178 -10.41 21.38 -21.27
N ALA A 179 -9.49 22.00 -22.01
CA ALA A 179 -9.48 21.99 -23.47
C ALA A 179 -8.56 20.89 -24.05
N SER A 180 -7.60 20.41 -23.26
CA SER A 180 -6.69 19.33 -23.64
C SER A 180 -6.10 18.67 -22.39
N VAL A 181 -5.49 17.49 -22.58
CA VAL A 181 -4.68 16.82 -21.58
C VAL A 181 -3.27 16.65 -22.14
N VAL A 182 -2.25 16.85 -21.30
CA VAL A 182 -0.86 16.47 -21.55
C VAL A 182 -0.39 15.48 -20.51
N ASP A 183 0.70 14.76 -20.79
CA ASP A 183 1.41 13.98 -19.78
C ASP A 183 2.29 14.89 -18.88
N GLY A 184 3.17 14.27 -18.09
CA GLY A 184 4.12 14.98 -17.22
C GLY A 184 5.25 15.70 -17.96
N ASP A 185 5.52 15.32 -19.21
CA ASP A 185 6.54 15.90 -20.09
C ASP A 185 5.96 16.93 -21.06
N GLY A 186 4.64 17.18 -21.00
CA GLY A 186 3.92 18.15 -21.82
C GLY A 186 3.43 17.61 -23.17
N VAL A 187 3.50 16.30 -23.40
CA VAL A 187 3.06 15.67 -24.66
C VAL A 187 1.53 15.53 -24.67
N PRO A 188 0.82 15.99 -25.72
CA PRO A 188 -0.64 15.84 -25.82
C PRO A 188 -1.10 14.39 -25.70
N THR A 189 -1.93 14.12 -24.68
CA THR A 189 -2.52 12.81 -24.42
C THR A 189 -3.98 12.79 -24.86
N ALA A 190 -4.33 11.88 -25.76
CA ALA A 190 -5.70 11.70 -26.20
C ALA A 190 -6.57 11.06 -25.10
N VAL A 191 -7.64 11.76 -24.70
CA VAL A 191 -8.83 11.17 -24.09
C VAL A 191 -9.81 10.88 -25.23
N ASN A 192 -10.34 9.67 -25.32
CA ASN A 192 -11.33 9.31 -26.35
C ASN A 192 -12.63 10.10 -26.11
N CYS A 193 -12.84 11.17 -26.87
CA CYS A 193 -13.89 12.16 -26.57
C CYS A 193 -14.32 12.99 -27.81
N ASP A 194 -14.34 12.36 -28.97
CA ASP A 194 -14.45 13.03 -30.29
C ASP A 194 -15.64 14.00 -30.42
N HIS A 195 -16.71 13.77 -29.65
CA HIS A 195 -17.93 14.60 -29.60
C HIS A 195 -18.38 14.89 -28.14
N GLY A 196 -17.44 15.26 -27.25
CA GLY A 196 -17.74 15.55 -25.85
C GLY A 196 -16.94 16.72 -25.24
N GLN A 197 -17.12 16.91 -23.93
CA GLN A 197 -16.39 17.87 -23.09
C GLN A 197 -15.45 17.12 -22.14
N LEU A 198 -14.22 17.62 -21.97
CA LEU A 198 -13.27 17.08 -21.00
C LEU A 198 -13.45 17.78 -19.64
N LEU A 199 -13.70 17.00 -18.59
CA LEU A 199 -13.91 17.47 -17.22
C LEU A 199 -12.78 16.98 -16.32
N GLU A 200 -11.98 17.90 -15.77
CA GLU A 200 -11.02 17.57 -14.71
C GLU A 200 -11.72 17.59 -13.34
N LEU A 201 -11.49 16.54 -12.55
CA LEU A 201 -11.87 16.47 -11.13
C LEU A 201 -10.76 15.81 -10.30
N LYS A 202 -10.90 15.90 -8.98
CA LYS A 202 -10.13 15.10 -8.02
C LYS A 202 -10.99 14.10 -7.30
N PHE A 203 -10.49 12.88 -7.15
CA PHE A 203 -11.17 11.77 -6.46
C PHE A 203 -10.13 10.95 -5.68
N ALA A 204 -10.38 10.67 -4.40
CA ALA A 204 -9.43 9.95 -3.52
C ALA A 204 -8.00 10.54 -3.53
N GLY A 205 -7.86 11.87 -3.63
CA GLY A 205 -6.57 12.57 -3.74
C GLY A 205 -5.96 12.60 -5.15
N GLU A 206 -6.33 11.64 -6.01
CA GLU A 206 -5.91 11.54 -7.41
C GLU A 206 -6.64 12.54 -8.31
N THR A 207 -6.08 12.80 -9.50
CA THR A 207 -6.69 13.69 -10.51
C THR A 207 -7.11 12.85 -11.72
N PHE A 208 -8.32 13.10 -12.22
CA PHE A 208 -8.88 12.42 -13.39
C PHE A 208 -9.47 13.43 -14.37
N VAL A 209 -9.31 13.17 -15.67
CA VAL A 209 -10.02 13.85 -16.75
C VAL A 209 -11.02 12.89 -17.38
N LEU A 210 -12.29 13.26 -17.39
CA LEU A 210 -13.40 12.47 -17.89
C LEU A 210 -13.96 13.06 -19.18
N CYS A 211 -14.39 12.20 -20.11
CA CYS A 211 -15.20 12.60 -21.25
C CYS A 211 -16.70 12.58 -20.89
N ASN A 212 -17.31 13.75 -20.83
CA ASN A 212 -18.76 13.93 -20.82
C ASN A 212 -19.29 14.04 -22.26
N SER A 213 -20.20 13.16 -22.67
CA SER A 213 -20.81 13.22 -24.00
C SER A 213 -21.79 14.38 -24.12
N ASN A 214 -22.17 14.73 -25.36
CA ASN A 214 -23.27 15.68 -25.62
C ASN A 214 -24.63 15.27 -25.00
N GLY A 215 -24.80 14.00 -24.61
CA GLY A 215 -25.96 13.51 -23.86
C GLY A 215 -25.85 13.63 -22.34
N ASN A 216 -24.80 14.30 -21.83
CA ASN A 216 -24.41 14.34 -20.42
C ASN A 216 -24.13 12.96 -19.80
N GLN A 217 -23.56 12.03 -20.57
CA GLN A 217 -23.13 10.73 -20.08
C GLN A 217 -21.60 10.67 -20.00
N LEU A 218 -21.06 10.19 -18.89
CA LEU A 218 -19.63 9.88 -18.78
C LEU A 218 -19.32 8.66 -19.65
N THR A 219 -18.26 8.70 -20.47
CA THR A 219 -17.94 7.57 -21.37
C THR A 219 -16.54 7.01 -21.15
N HIS A 220 -15.58 7.89 -20.86
CA HIS A 220 -14.17 7.56 -20.69
C HIS A 220 -13.58 8.40 -19.56
N ALA A 221 -12.55 7.88 -18.90
CA ALA A 221 -11.76 8.61 -17.93
C ALA A 221 -10.27 8.24 -18.00
N LEU A 222 -9.43 9.21 -17.67
CA LEU A 222 -7.97 9.15 -17.72
C LEU A 222 -7.40 9.75 -16.44
N GLY A 223 -6.56 9.00 -15.73
CA GLY A 223 -5.70 9.49 -14.64
C GLY A 223 -4.23 9.12 -14.89
N ASP A 224 -3.37 9.38 -13.90
CA ASP A 224 -1.96 8.97 -13.93
C ASP A 224 -1.81 7.46 -14.14
N ASP A 225 -2.49 6.67 -13.31
CA ASP A 225 -2.23 5.22 -13.14
C ASP A 225 -3.39 4.32 -13.61
N LEU A 226 -4.54 4.91 -13.93
CA LEU A 226 -5.77 4.24 -14.37
C LEU A 226 -6.39 4.92 -15.59
N THR A 227 -7.05 4.12 -16.42
CA THR A 227 -8.17 4.57 -17.28
C THR A 227 -9.43 3.77 -16.96
N PHE A 228 -10.60 4.29 -17.31
CA PHE A 228 -11.82 3.49 -17.34
C PHE A 228 -12.79 3.92 -18.45
N THR A 229 -13.63 2.98 -18.89
CA THR A 229 -14.78 3.24 -19.76
C THR A 229 -16.08 3.01 -18.98
N VAL A 230 -17.13 3.74 -19.33
CA VAL A 230 -18.45 3.68 -18.67
C VAL A 230 -19.52 3.37 -19.73
N GLU A 231 -20.33 2.35 -19.46
CA GLU A 231 -21.42 1.88 -20.31
C GLU A 231 -22.73 1.94 -19.49
N TYR A 232 -23.72 2.69 -19.98
CA TYR A 232 -25.01 2.85 -19.33
C TYR A 232 -25.94 1.70 -19.76
N ILE A 233 -26.27 0.80 -18.84
CA ILE A 233 -27.17 -0.32 -19.06
C ILE A 233 -28.62 0.14 -18.83
N SER A 234 -29.48 -0.15 -19.81
CA SER A 234 -30.94 0.10 -19.77
C SER A 234 -31.78 -1.19 -19.64
N ASP A 235 -31.12 -2.35 -19.62
CA ASP A 235 -31.72 -3.67 -19.51
C ASP A 235 -31.17 -4.36 -18.26
N PRO A 236 -31.96 -4.43 -17.16
CA PRO A 236 -31.53 -5.04 -15.90
C PRO A 236 -31.04 -6.49 -16.04
N THR A 237 -31.46 -7.23 -17.07
CA THR A 237 -31.06 -8.64 -17.25
C THR A 237 -29.59 -8.81 -17.67
N GLN A 238 -28.90 -7.71 -18.01
CA GLN A 238 -27.46 -7.67 -18.31
C GLN A 238 -26.60 -7.42 -17.06
N VAL A 239 -27.22 -7.22 -15.90
CA VAL A 239 -26.55 -7.01 -14.60
C VAL A 239 -26.44 -8.36 -13.88
N PRO A 240 -25.26 -8.78 -13.40
CA PRO A 240 -25.12 -9.99 -12.58
C PRO A 240 -25.79 -9.83 -11.22
N ASP A 241 -26.37 -10.90 -10.69
CA ASP A 241 -27.04 -10.91 -9.37
C ASP A 241 -26.10 -10.41 -8.24
N ILE A 242 -26.48 -9.28 -7.62
CA ILE A 242 -25.71 -8.68 -6.53
C ILE A 242 -26.18 -9.29 -5.20
N VAL A 243 -25.54 -10.38 -4.78
CA VAL A 243 -25.90 -11.14 -3.57
C VAL A 243 -24.75 -11.24 -2.58
N ALA A 244 -25.06 -11.25 -1.28
CA ALA A 244 -24.09 -11.55 -0.24
C ALA A 244 -23.60 -13.01 -0.37
N PRO A 245 -22.30 -13.30 -0.23
CA PRO A 245 -21.74 -14.63 -0.48
C PRO A 245 -22.08 -15.69 0.59
N SER A 246 -22.78 -15.30 1.66
CA SER A 246 -23.52 -16.20 2.57
C SER A 246 -24.55 -15.38 3.34
N ALA A 247 -25.71 -15.97 3.63
CA ALA A 247 -26.75 -15.37 4.46
C ALA A 247 -26.31 -15.20 5.94
N ASP A 248 -25.40 -16.04 6.43
CA ASP A 248 -24.88 -15.97 7.80
C ASP A 248 -23.85 -14.84 8.00
N LEU A 249 -23.35 -14.24 6.90
CA LEU A 249 -22.23 -13.31 6.92
C LEU A 249 -22.69 -11.87 7.23
N HIS A 250 -22.78 -11.54 8.51
CA HIS A 250 -23.28 -10.26 9.00
C HIS A 250 -22.21 -9.14 8.96
N CYS A 251 -21.91 -8.62 7.77
CA CYS A 251 -20.94 -7.55 7.60
C CYS A 251 -21.43 -6.19 8.13
N PRO A 252 -20.54 -5.36 8.73
CA PRO A 252 -20.90 -4.06 9.27
C PRO A 252 -21.31 -3.09 8.15
N PHE A 253 -22.11 -2.08 8.51
CA PHE A 253 -22.41 -0.98 7.60
C PHE A 253 -21.13 -0.20 7.26
N VAL A 254 -20.94 0.03 5.97
CA VAL A 254 -19.97 0.95 5.39
C VAL A 254 -20.59 2.34 5.46
N ARG A 255 -20.32 3.05 6.55
CA ARG A 255 -20.54 4.50 6.61
C ARG A 255 -19.27 5.20 6.15
N ALA A 256 -19.42 6.16 5.25
CA ALA A 256 -18.38 7.10 4.93
C ALA A 256 -17.88 7.80 6.20
N ALA A 257 -16.58 7.70 6.48
CA ALA A 257 -15.93 8.72 7.28
C ALA A 257 -15.88 9.99 6.42
N LEU A 258 -16.64 11.01 6.81
CA LEU A 258 -16.48 12.33 6.23
C LEU A 258 -15.14 12.90 6.69
N PRO A 259 -14.26 13.38 5.78
CA PRO A 259 -13.11 14.15 6.21
C PRO A 259 -13.62 15.42 6.90
N GLU A 260 -13.17 15.63 8.14
CA GLU A 260 -13.43 16.87 8.85
C GLU A 260 -12.85 18.03 8.01
N ALA A 261 -13.72 18.96 7.59
CA ALA A 261 -13.40 19.90 6.53
C ALA A 261 -12.31 20.88 6.97
N ALA A 262 -11.07 20.60 6.61
CA ALA A 262 -9.93 21.44 6.90
C ALA A 262 -10.22 22.88 6.42
N PRO A 263 -10.09 23.91 7.27
CA PRO A 263 -10.53 25.25 6.94
C PRO A 263 -9.69 25.84 5.81
N SER A 264 -10.26 25.85 4.60
CA SER A 264 -9.64 26.36 3.37
C SER A 264 -9.19 27.81 3.53
N LYS A 265 -7.90 27.99 3.80
CA LYS A 265 -7.23 29.30 3.81
C LYS A 265 -7.07 29.80 2.38
N VAL A 266 -8.18 30.24 1.78
CA VAL A 266 -8.21 30.87 0.46
C VAL A 266 -7.40 32.16 0.51
N SER A 267 -6.14 32.09 0.06
CA SER A 267 -5.29 33.26 -0.10
C SER A 267 -5.79 34.07 -1.29
N ALA A 268 -6.59 35.09 -1.02
CA ALA A 268 -7.23 35.94 -2.02
C ALA A 268 -6.21 36.87 -2.70
N ARG A 269 -5.36 36.31 -3.57
CA ARG A 269 -4.46 37.08 -4.42
C ARG A 269 -5.26 37.69 -5.58
N ALA A 270 -5.65 38.96 -5.43
CA ALA A 270 -6.28 39.70 -6.51
C ALA A 270 -5.36 39.75 -7.74
N MET A 271 -5.91 39.38 -8.91
CA MET A 271 -5.25 39.51 -10.21
C MET A 271 -5.96 40.55 -11.08
N SER A 272 -5.20 41.15 -12.00
CA SER A 272 -5.71 42.24 -12.85
C SER A 272 -6.69 41.72 -13.89
N TRP A 273 -7.71 42.54 -14.19
CA TRP A 273 -8.51 42.35 -15.39
C TRP A 273 -7.65 42.67 -16.61
N GLY A 274 -7.51 41.74 -17.57
CA GLY A 274 -6.76 41.98 -18.81
C GLY A 274 -6.14 40.76 -19.48
N GLU A 275 -5.94 39.64 -18.79
CA GLU A 275 -5.40 38.43 -19.42
C GLU A 275 -6.46 37.67 -20.23
N PHE A 276 -6.08 37.26 -21.44
CA PHE A 276 -6.91 36.40 -22.30
C PHE A 276 -7.09 35.04 -21.61
N VAL A 277 -8.31 34.49 -21.64
CA VAL A 277 -8.60 33.17 -21.05
C VAL A 277 -7.88 32.11 -21.87
N THR A 278 -6.70 31.70 -21.42
CA THR A 278 -5.97 30.56 -21.98
C THR A 278 -6.80 29.29 -21.79
N PRO A 279 -6.96 28.44 -22.83
CA PRO A 279 -7.64 27.17 -22.66
C PRO A 279 -6.91 26.33 -21.60
N ARG A 280 -7.60 25.93 -20.52
CA ARG A 280 -6.97 25.14 -19.46
C ARG A 280 -6.53 23.79 -20.02
N THR A 281 -5.27 23.44 -19.78
CA THR A 281 -4.69 22.14 -20.11
C THR A 281 -4.48 21.38 -18.80
N SER A 282 -5.03 20.18 -18.71
CA SER A 282 -4.74 19.26 -17.59
C SER A 282 -3.39 18.58 -17.84
N SER A 283 -2.60 18.34 -16.79
CA SER A 283 -1.38 17.51 -16.87
C SER A 283 -1.53 16.30 -15.95
N LEU A 284 -1.35 15.11 -16.50
CA LEU A 284 -1.41 13.84 -15.77
C LEU A 284 -0.03 13.19 -15.81
N GLY A 285 0.47 12.77 -14.65
CA GLY A 285 1.78 12.11 -14.49
C GLY A 285 1.78 10.65 -14.94
N ARG A 286 1.45 10.40 -16.21
CA ARG A 286 1.29 9.05 -16.78
C ARG A 286 2.59 8.26 -16.98
N SER A 287 3.75 8.85 -16.70
CA SER A 287 5.05 8.20 -16.69
C SER A 287 5.38 7.67 -15.27
N SER A 288 5.84 6.41 -15.20
CA SER A 288 6.51 5.87 -14.01
C SER A 288 7.69 6.79 -13.66
N CYS A 289 7.87 7.12 -12.38
CA CYS A 289 8.86 8.12 -11.99
C CYS A 289 10.28 7.68 -12.43
N GLY A 290 10.92 8.52 -13.25
CA GLY A 290 12.31 8.31 -13.69
C GLY A 290 13.29 8.49 -12.53
N CYS A 291 14.52 7.99 -12.69
CA CYS A 291 15.57 8.17 -11.69
C CYS A 291 16.03 9.64 -11.62
N ASN A 292 15.89 10.28 -10.47
CA ASN A 292 16.20 11.71 -10.29
C ASN A 292 17.63 11.96 -9.80
N GLY A 293 18.59 11.13 -10.21
CA GLY A 293 19.98 11.22 -9.76
C GLY A 293 20.92 10.18 -10.38
N PRO A 294 22.13 10.01 -9.83
CA PRO A 294 23.05 8.97 -10.27
C PRO A 294 22.53 7.57 -9.85
N ARG A 295 22.54 6.63 -10.81
CA ARG A 295 22.20 5.23 -10.53
C ARG A 295 23.28 4.60 -9.63
N ARG A 296 22.87 4.00 -8.52
CA ARG A 296 23.75 3.46 -7.47
C ARG A 296 23.32 2.04 -7.07
N PRO A 297 24.17 1.22 -6.45
CA PRO A 297 23.75 -0.08 -5.94
C PRO A 297 22.66 0.07 -4.88
N CYS A 298 21.68 -0.84 -4.86
CA CYS A 298 20.58 -0.84 -3.91
C CYS A 298 20.65 -2.04 -2.96
N LEU A 299 20.65 -1.78 -1.65
CA LEU A 299 20.68 -2.81 -0.62
C LEU A 299 19.37 -2.81 0.18
N PHE A 300 18.61 -3.90 0.06
CA PHE A 300 17.33 -4.11 0.72
C PHE A 300 17.52 -4.96 1.98
N VAL A 301 17.20 -4.37 3.14
CA VAL A 301 17.40 -4.95 4.48
C VAL A 301 16.03 -5.15 5.14
N HIS A 302 15.65 -6.42 5.34
CA HIS A 302 14.36 -6.79 5.91
C HIS A 302 14.31 -6.55 7.43
N GLY A 303 13.10 -6.62 7.99
CA GLY A 303 12.86 -6.51 9.43
C GLY A 303 12.96 -7.83 10.20
N VAL A 304 12.21 -7.90 11.30
CA VAL A 304 12.04 -9.09 12.14
C VAL A 304 11.33 -10.22 11.37
N GLY A 305 11.65 -11.47 11.69
CA GLY A 305 10.90 -12.66 11.23
C GLY A 305 11.69 -13.72 10.47
N THR A 306 12.88 -13.41 9.94
CA THR A 306 13.72 -14.37 9.21
C THR A 306 14.50 -15.24 10.21
N SER A 307 14.30 -16.56 10.17
CA SER A 307 14.75 -17.49 11.23
C SER A 307 16.14 -18.12 11.02
N SER A 308 16.83 -17.77 9.93
CA SER A 308 18.20 -18.20 9.63
C SER A 308 18.86 -17.23 8.64
N ASN A 309 20.19 -17.12 8.67
CA ASN A 309 20.93 -16.45 7.60
C ASN A 309 20.72 -17.19 6.25
N GLY A 310 20.67 -16.43 5.16
CA GLY A 310 20.57 -16.95 3.79
C GLY A 310 21.53 -16.23 2.84
N PRO A 311 21.65 -16.70 1.58
CA PRO A 311 22.46 -16.02 0.57
C PRO A 311 21.86 -14.64 0.25
N THR A 312 22.71 -13.67 -0.10
CA THR A 312 22.22 -12.43 -0.72
C THR A 312 21.73 -12.75 -2.13
N VAL A 313 20.53 -12.28 -2.48
CA VAL A 313 19.86 -12.59 -3.75
C VAL A 313 19.46 -11.32 -4.51
N ASP A 314 19.21 -11.44 -5.82
CA ASP A 314 18.84 -10.32 -6.69
C ASP A 314 17.33 -10.04 -6.73
N SER A 315 16.51 -10.94 -6.20
CA SER A 315 15.08 -10.76 -5.92
C SER A 315 14.64 -11.63 -4.73
N LEU A 316 13.74 -11.13 -3.89
CA LEU A 316 13.23 -11.82 -2.69
C LEU A 316 11.72 -11.63 -2.55
N ALA A 317 10.97 -12.26 -3.46
CA ALA A 317 9.55 -11.98 -3.67
C ALA A 317 8.63 -12.25 -2.47
N GLU A 318 9.01 -13.16 -1.57
CA GLU A 318 8.26 -13.45 -0.33
C GLU A 318 8.21 -12.25 0.64
N TYR A 319 9.28 -11.45 0.67
CA TYR A 319 9.37 -10.28 1.56
C TYR A 319 9.14 -8.95 0.82
N TRP A 320 9.59 -8.84 -0.43
CA TRP A 320 9.69 -7.57 -1.16
C TRP A 320 8.90 -7.53 -2.47
N GLY A 321 8.18 -8.60 -2.83
CA GLY A 321 7.47 -8.70 -4.10
C GLY A 321 8.39 -8.54 -5.31
N SER A 322 7.97 -7.70 -6.26
CA SER A 322 8.70 -7.40 -7.50
C SER A 322 9.37 -6.01 -7.48
N ILE A 323 9.79 -5.52 -6.31
CA ILE A 323 10.33 -4.15 -6.20
C ILE A 323 11.57 -3.92 -7.07
N GLN A 324 12.39 -4.95 -7.33
CA GLN A 324 13.55 -4.82 -8.23
C GLN A 324 13.17 -4.49 -9.67
N ASP A 325 11.95 -4.83 -10.10
CA ASP A 325 11.44 -4.52 -11.43
C ASP A 325 10.97 -3.05 -11.55
N ASN A 326 10.88 -2.34 -10.42
CA ASN A 326 10.32 -0.99 -10.26
C ASN A 326 11.30 -0.06 -9.50
N ALA A 327 12.61 -0.21 -9.74
CA ALA A 327 13.66 0.43 -8.96
C ALA A 327 14.61 1.29 -9.83
N PRO A 328 14.13 2.42 -10.40
CA PRO A 328 14.79 3.14 -11.51
C PRO A 328 16.22 3.61 -11.21
N CYS A 329 16.53 4.09 -10.00
CA CYS A 329 17.91 4.47 -9.65
C CYS A 329 18.83 3.30 -9.25
N CYS A 330 18.36 2.06 -9.19
CA CYS A 330 19.23 0.94 -8.85
C CYS A 330 20.10 0.56 -10.06
N SER A 331 21.43 0.59 -9.90
CA SER A 331 22.35 -0.03 -10.87
C SER A 331 22.41 -1.55 -10.71
N SER A 332 22.15 -2.03 -9.49
CA SER A 332 21.88 -3.43 -9.13
C SER A 332 21.05 -3.48 -7.86
N THR A 333 20.32 -4.58 -7.63
CA THR A 333 19.50 -4.80 -6.42
C THR A 333 20.01 -6.00 -5.65
N LYS A 334 20.23 -5.85 -4.34
CA LYS A 334 20.69 -6.92 -3.45
C LYS A 334 19.79 -6.99 -2.22
N PHE A 335 19.21 -8.16 -1.98
CA PHE A 335 18.36 -8.45 -0.82
C PHE A 335 19.15 -9.31 0.16
N VAL A 336 19.43 -8.78 1.35
CA VAL A 336 20.11 -9.56 2.41
C VAL A 336 19.12 -10.45 3.15
N GLN A 337 19.58 -11.62 3.58
CA GLN A 337 18.80 -12.57 4.38
C GLN A 337 19.56 -12.84 5.67
N MET A 338 19.14 -12.18 6.76
CA MET A 338 19.79 -12.25 8.06
C MET A 338 18.89 -12.96 9.07
N GLU A 339 19.45 -13.74 9.99
CA GLU A 339 18.71 -14.19 11.17
C GLU A 339 18.31 -12.93 11.97
N THR A 340 16.98 -12.76 12.14
CA THR A 340 16.31 -11.61 12.76
C THR A 340 15.16 -12.01 13.68
N VAL A 341 15.15 -13.25 14.20
CA VAL A 341 14.23 -13.70 15.24
C VAL A 341 14.96 -13.79 16.59
N LYS A 342 16.17 -14.36 16.59
CA LYS A 342 16.99 -14.60 17.80
C LYS A 342 18.02 -13.50 18.05
N ARG A 343 18.51 -12.83 17.00
CA ARG A 343 19.36 -11.64 17.11
C ARG A 343 18.51 -10.37 17.08
N GLY A 344 18.59 -9.59 18.14
CA GLY A 344 17.92 -8.29 18.23
C GLY A 344 18.76 -7.18 17.60
N TRP A 345 18.12 -6.09 17.21
CA TRP A 345 18.74 -4.99 16.46
C TRP A 345 19.88 -4.27 17.19
N ALA A 346 19.91 -4.32 18.52
CA ALA A 346 20.96 -3.74 19.34
C ALA A 346 22.20 -4.67 19.49
N ASP A 347 22.13 -5.91 18.98
CA ASP A 347 23.19 -6.90 19.14
C ASP A 347 24.37 -6.63 18.19
N ALA A 348 25.59 -6.88 18.67
CA ALA A 348 26.82 -6.59 17.95
C ALA A 348 26.88 -7.22 16.54
N GLU A 349 26.62 -8.52 16.47
CA GLU A 349 26.84 -9.34 15.28
C GLU A 349 25.94 -8.95 14.10
N ILE A 350 24.70 -8.52 14.35
CA ILE A 350 23.77 -8.15 13.29
C ILE A 350 24.06 -6.75 12.74
N GLN A 351 24.62 -5.87 13.56
CA GLN A 351 25.14 -4.57 13.14
C GLN A 351 26.44 -4.74 12.31
N ASP A 352 27.31 -5.68 12.70
CA ASP A 352 28.50 -6.04 11.93
C ASP A 352 28.13 -6.69 10.58
N ASP A 353 27.16 -7.62 10.55
CA ASP A 353 26.60 -8.19 9.31
C ASP A 353 26.06 -7.10 8.39
N PHE A 354 25.28 -6.16 8.94
CA PHE A 354 24.74 -5.03 8.18
C PHE A 354 25.86 -4.16 7.58
N CYS A 355 26.83 -3.73 8.38
CA CYS A 355 27.96 -2.92 7.90
C CYS A 355 28.78 -3.68 6.85
N ARG A 356 29.02 -4.97 7.04
CA ARG A 356 29.71 -5.84 6.08
C ARG A 356 28.95 -5.90 4.75
N PHE A 357 27.62 -6.08 4.75
CA PHE A 357 26.83 -6.07 3.52
C PHE A 357 26.79 -4.68 2.85
N ALA A 358 26.70 -3.59 3.63
CA ALA A 358 26.73 -2.23 3.09
C ALA A 358 28.06 -1.88 2.41
N LEU A 359 29.19 -2.27 3.02
CA LEU A 359 30.54 -2.10 2.45
C LEU A 359 30.84 -3.10 1.32
N GLN A 360 30.17 -4.24 1.26
CA GLN A 360 30.31 -5.24 0.19
C GLN A 360 29.57 -4.84 -1.10
N TYR A 361 28.45 -4.13 -0.98
CA TYR A 361 27.58 -3.81 -2.12
C TYR A 361 27.48 -2.32 -2.46
N GLY A 362 27.84 -1.41 -1.55
CA GLY A 362 28.07 0.00 -1.89
C GLY A 362 29.34 0.17 -2.73
N THR A 363 29.40 1.20 -3.56
CA THR A 363 30.59 1.59 -4.33
C THR A 363 31.30 2.79 -3.70
N ASN A 364 32.56 3.06 -4.05
CA ASN A 364 33.33 4.22 -3.56
C ASN A 364 33.46 4.30 -2.02
N ASN A 365 33.49 3.15 -1.33
CA ASN A 365 33.66 3.05 0.11
C ASN A 365 35.07 3.49 0.55
N ASN A 366 35.19 4.01 1.79
CA ASN A 366 36.46 4.42 2.39
C ASN A 366 36.63 3.82 3.79
N GLY A 367 37.38 2.71 3.88
CA GLY A 367 37.55 1.97 5.13
C GLY A 367 36.21 1.43 5.66
N THR A 368 35.77 1.93 6.81
CA THR A 368 34.47 1.63 7.41
C THR A 368 33.35 2.58 6.97
N THR A 369 33.62 3.50 6.04
CA THR A 369 32.63 4.45 5.48
C THR A 369 32.00 3.87 4.23
N VAL A 370 30.67 3.72 4.23
CA VAL A 370 29.87 3.35 3.06
C VAL A 370 29.78 4.54 2.11
N GLY A 371 30.17 4.32 0.86
CA GLY A 371 30.16 5.32 -0.21
C GLY A 371 28.79 5.49 -0.85
N ASP A 372 28.72 5.26 -2.15
CA ASP A 372 27.51 5.30 -2.96
C ASP A 372 26.64 4.05 -2.72
N LEU A 373 25.46 4.26 -2.11
CA LEU A 373 24.48 3.21 -1.86
C LEU A 373 23.06 3.79 -1.77
N ILE A 374 22.06 3.07 -2.29
CA ILE A 374 20.65 3.32 -1.96
C ILE A 374 20.25 2.23 -0.95
N LEU A 375 20.22 2.60 0.32
CA LEU A 375 19.84 1.72 1.43
C LEU A 375 18.33 1.73 1.60
N VAL A 376 17.69 0.57 1.49
CA VAL A 376 16.25 0.39 1.69
C VAL A 376 16.02 -0.51 2.90
N THR A 377 15.53 0.04 4.01
CA THR A 377 15.34 -0.70 5.27
C THR A 377 13.87 -0.77 5.65
N HIS A 378 13.36 -1.97 5.88
CA HIS A 378 11.99 -2.19 6.36
C HIS A 378 11.95 -2.62 7.83
N SER A 379 11.01 -2.08 8.60
CA SER A 379 10.74 -2.50 9.99
C SER A 379 12.03 -2.48 10.83
N MET A 380 12.34 -3.56 11.56
CA MET A 380 13.57 -3.68 12.37
C MET A 380 14.88 -3.40 11.60
N GLY A 381 14.92 -3.55 10.28
CA GLY A 381 16.09 -3.20 9.46
C GLY A 381 16.55 -1.74 9.63
N ASN A 382 15.61 -0.83 9.92
CA ASN A 382 15.92 0.57 10.20
C ASN A 382 16.71 0.74 11.50
N LEU A 383 16.37 -0.05 12.53
CA LEU A 383 17.05 -0.05 13.82
C LEU A 383 18.41 -0.74 13.75
N ILE A 384 18.55 -1.80 12.94
CA ILE A 384 19.85 -2.43 12.69
C ILE A 384 20.82 -1.41 12.08
N ALA A 385 20.38 -0.69 11.03
CA ALA A 385 21.19 0.35 10.38
C ALA A 385 21.48 1.53 11.33
N GLY A 386 20.46 2.09 11.99
CA GLY A 386 20.63 3.19 12.94
C GLY A 386 21.50 2.82 14.15
N GLY A 387 21.37 1.59 14.65
CA GLY A 387 22.18 1.03 15.73
C GLY A 387 23.65 0.86 15.32
N ALA A 388 23.92 0.34 14.13
CA ALA A 388 25.27 0.16 13.61
C ALA A 388 26.03 1.48 13.39
N LEU A 389 25.32 2.53 12.96
CA LEU A 389 25.83 3.90 12.90
C LEU A 389 26.07 4.47 14.32
N ALA A 390 25.12 4.27 15.23
CA ALA A 390 25.20 4.76 16.62
C ALA A 390 26.34 4.10 17.42
N THR A 391 26.69 2.84 17.12
CA THR A 391 27.83 2.12 17.70
C THR A 391 29.12 2.29 16.89
N ALA A 392 29.11 3.13 15.84
CA ALA A 392 30.25 3.45 14.97
C ALA A 392 30.93 2.24 14.29
N ARG A 393 30.20 1.14 14.07
CA ARG A 393 30.70 -0.05 13.34
C ARG A 393 30.95 0.23 11.86
N CYS A 394 30.14 1.11 11.30
CA CYS A 394 30.37 1.78 10.03
C CYS A 394 29.79 3.20 10.08
N SER A 395 30.11 4.00 9.07
CA SER A 395 29.51 5.32 8.84
C SER A 395 28.98 5.42 7.42
N PHE A 396 28.10 6.38 7.16
CA PHE A 396 27.63 6.70 5.80
C PHE A 396 28.28 7.97 5.30
N SER A 397 28.68 7.98 4.03
CA SER A 397 28.96 9.20 3.28
C SER A 397 27.66 9.87 2.77
N GLU A 398 27.78 11.05 2.20
CA GLU A 398 26.68 11.74 1.48
C GLU A 398 26.21 10.96 0.23
N GLY A 399 27.01 10.00 -0.26
CA GLY A 399 26.63 9.08 -1.35
C GLY A 399 25.57 8.05 -0.95
N VAL A 400 25.27 7.89 0.35
CA VAL A 400 24.19 7.02 0.82
C VAL A 400 22.85 7.75 0.77
N SER A 401 21.85 7.19 0.07
CA SER A 401 20.45 7.57 0.24
C SER A 401 19.71 6.53 1.09
N TRP A 402 18.97 6.95 2.10
CA TRP A 402 18.31 6.05 3.06
C TRP A 402 16.77 6.13 2.91
N ILE A 403 16.20 5.07 2.33
CA ILE A 403 14.77 4.84 2.23
C ILE A 403 14.31 4.06 3.47
N SER A 404 13.54 4.70 4.35
CA SER A 404 13.18 4.21 5.68
C SER A 404 11.70 3.84 5.73
N LEU A 405 11.39 2.54 5.81
CA LEU A 405 10.04 2.00 5.64
C LEU A 405 9.51 1.40 6.95
N SER A 406 8.35 1.86 7.44
CA SER A 406 7.66 1.37 8.64
C SER A 406 8.58 1.12 9.84
N ALA A 407 9.46 2.08 10.09
CA ALA A 407 10.56 1.96 11.05
C ALA A 407 10.06 2.04 12.51
N PRO A 408 10.24 1.03 13.38
CA PRO A 408 9.87 1.13 14.79
C PRO A 408 10.95 1.91 15.56
N MET A 409 11.21 3.17 15.21
CA MET A 409 12.35 3.92 15.78
C MET A 409 12.16 4.31 17.25
N GLN A 410 10.92 4.26 17.77
CA GLN A 410 10.61 4.30 19.21
C GLN A 410 10.09 2.93 19.71
N GLY A 411 10.38 1.85 18.99
CA GLY A 411 9.81 0.53 19.23
C GLY A 411 8.32 0.43 18.87
N SER A 412 7.64 -0.57 19.42
CA SER A 412 6.25 -0.91 19.12
C SER A 412 5.52 -1.45 20.34
N LYS A 413 4.28 -0.98 20.57
CA LYS A 413 3.40 -1.57 21.58
C LYS A 413 2.85 -2.96 21.18
N THR A 414 2.90 -3.32 19.90
CA THR A 414 2.60 -4.69 19.44
C THR A 414 3.62 -5.69 19.98
N ALA A 415 4.88 -5.30 20.15
CA ALA A 415 5.88 -6.13 20.82
C ALA A 415 5.63 -6.25 22.33
N ASN A 416 5.12 -5.19 22.99
CA ASN A 416 4.64 -5.28 24.38
C ASN A 416 3.45 -6.22 24.52
N LEU A 417 2.48 -6.16 23.60
CA LEU A 417 1.35 -7.09 23.54
C LEU A 417 1.82 -8.54 23.38
N LEU A 418 2.81 -8.80 22.52
CA LEU A 418 3.39 -10.15 22.35
C LEU A 418 4.01 -10.66 23.67
N GLU A 419 4.85 -9.85 24.33
CA GLU A 419 5.43 -10.21 25.63
C GLU A 419 4.32 -10.53 26.65
N GLN A 420 3.35 -9.63 26.80
CA GLN A 420 2.21 -9.82 27.70
C GLN A 420 1.44 -11.11 27.41
N LYS A 421 1.13 -11.40 26.13
CA LYS A 421 0.41 -12.61 25.73
C LYS A 421 1.24 -13.86 26.02
N CYS A 422 2.53 -13.89 25.69
CA CYS A 422 3.37 -15.05 26.00
C CYS A 422 3.51 -15.29 27.51
N SER A 423 3.59 -14.25 28.35
CA SER A 423 3.55 -14.38 29.81
C SER A 423 2.18 -14.82 30.35
N SER A 424 1.10 -14.59 29.59
CA SER A 424 -0.30 -14.89 29.99
C SER A 424 -0.81 -16.24 29.47
N GLY A 425 0.06 -17.17 29.07
CA GLY A 425 -0.33 -18.48 28.51
C GLY A 425 -0.56 -18.49 26.99
N GLY A 426 -0.16 -17.44 26.28
CA GLY A 426 -0.23 -17.33 24.82
C GLY A 426 -1.49 -16.62 24.31
N TRP A 427 -1.94 -17.03 23.12
CA TRP A 427 -3.05 -16.38 22.40
C TRP A 427 -4.39 -17.14 22.46
N GLY A 428 -4.40 -18.35 23.05
CA GLY A 428 -5.59 -19.23 23.10
C GLY A 428 -6.01 -19.79 21.73
N ASP A 429 -7.10 -20.56 21.70
CA ASP A 429 -7.61 -21.19 20.46
C ASP A 429 -8.14 -20.18 19.43
N ALA A 430 -8.42 -18.94 19.85
CA ALA A 430 -8.85 -17.84 18.99
C ALA A 430 -7.73 -17.24 18.11
N ALA A 431 -6.52 -17.79 18.17
CA ALA A 431 -5.35 -17.25 17.48
C ALA A 431 -5.39 -17.48 15.96
N ILE A 432 -5.61 -16.41 15.19
CA ILE A 432 -5.60 -16.44 13.72
C ILE A 432 -4.20 -16.88 13.23
N LYS A 433 -4.13 -18.03 12.54
CA LYS A 433 -2.87 -18.67 12.09
C LYS A 433 -1.93 -17.74 11.30
N GLY A 434 -2.47 -16.75 10.59
CA GLY A 434 -1.68 -15.73 9.88
C GLY A 434 -0.87 -14.81 10.80
N ILE A 435 -1.42 -14.42 11.96
CA ILE A 435 -0.70 -13.65 12.98
C ILE A 435 0.42 -14.52 13.57
N LEU A 436 0.14 -15.81 13.82
CA LEU A 436 1.08 -16.69 14.49
C LEU A 436 2.39 -16.94 13.70
N ASN A 437 2.36 -16.85 12.37
CA ASN A 437 3.58 -16.95 11.57
C ASN A 437 4.50 -15.71 11.68
N LEU A 438 3.94 -14.54 12.02
CA LEU A 438 4.69 -13.28 12.15
C LEU A 438 5.09 -12.97 13.61
N VAL A 439 4.27 -13.43 14.57
CA VAL A 439 4.29 -12.99 15.99
C VAL A 439 4.20 -14.17 16.97
N GLY A 440 3.82 -15.37 16.53
CA GLY A 440 3.21 -16.40 17.38
C GLY A 440 4.10 -17.43 18.06
N LYS A 441 5.39 -17.18 18.24
CA LYS A 441 6.25 -18.09 19.03
C LYS A 441 6.43 -17.55 20.44
N CYS A 442 5.94 -18.32 21.41
CA CYS A 442 6.16 -18.10 22.83
C CYS A 442 7.14 -19.16 23.38
N PRO A 443 8.09 -18.80 24.28
CA PRO A 443 8.37 -17.45 24.76
C PRO A 443 8.81 -16.51 23.63
N ALA A 444 8.54 -15.22 23.78
CA ALA A 444 8.84 -14.23 22.74
C ALA A 444 10.37 -14.14 22.53
N GLU A 445 10.81 -14.37 21.30
CA GLU A 445 12.24 -14.40 20.95
C GLU A 445 12.89 -13.01 21.06
N ARG A 446 14.21 -12.98 21.30
CA ARG A 446 14.97 -11.77 21.68
C ARG A 446 14.77 -10.57 20.76
N ALA A 447 14.63 -10.78 19.44
CA ALA A 447 14.42 -9.67 18.50
C ALA A 447 13.11 -8.93 18.78
N PHE A 448 12.03 -9.65 19.10
CA PHE A 448 10.74 -9.05 19.46
C PHE A 448 10.80 -8.35 20.82
N LEU A 449 11.52 -8.90 21.80
CA LEU A 449 11.69 -8.27 23.11
C LEU A 449 12.47 -6.93 23.02
N GLN A 450 13.43 -6.81 22.10
CA GLN A 450 14.10 -5.54 21.82
C GLN A 450 13.24 -4.55 21.01
N LEU A 451 12.13 -4.98 20.41
CA LEU A 451 11.20 -4.13 19.65
C LEU A 451 10.08 -3.50 20.50
N LYS A 452 10.04 -3.75 21.81
CA LYS A 452 9.10 -3.10 22.74
C LYS A 452 9.25 -1.57 22.73
N HIS A 453 8.15 -0.86 23.00
CA HIS A 453 8.10 0.60 22.93
C HIS A 453 9.11 1.26 23.89
N GLN A 454 9.76 2.33 23.44
CA GLN A 454 10.89 2.99 24.11
C GLN A 454 10.57 3.47 25.55
N SER A 455 9.29 3.74 25.87
CA SER A 455 8.85 4.09 27.23
C SER A 455 8.68 2.89 28.19
N THR A 456 8.95 1.67 27.75
CA THR A 456 8.66 0.40 28.48
C THR A 456 9.88 -0.53 28.62
N VAL A 457 11.04 -0.08 28.15
CA VAL A 457 12.32 -0.82 28.19
C VAL A 457 13.24 -0.23 29.26
N ASP A 458 14.32 -0.94 29.58
CA ASP A 458 15.35 -0.40 30.47
C ASP A 458 16.13 0.77 29.82
N LEU A 459 16.87 1.53 30.64
CA LEU A 459 17.61 2.72 30.20
C LEU A 459 18.64 2.41 29.11
N THR A 460 19.25 1.22 29.09
CA THR A 460 20.24 0.84 28.07
C THR A 460 19.60 0.80 26.69
N LEU A 461 18.46 0.10 26.58
CA LEU A 461 17.73 -0.01 25.31
C LEU A 461 17.02 1.31 24.97
N HIS A 462 16.59 2.09 25.95
CA HIS A 462 16.05 3.44 25.76
C HIS A 462 17.07 4.40 25.12
N ASP A 463 18.31 4.39 25.60
CA ASP A 463 19.40 5.22 25.08
C ASP A 463 19.88 4.73 23.71
N GLN A 464 19.92 3.41 23.49
CA GLN A 464 20.16 2.81 22.17
C GLN A 464 19.11 3.28 21.15
N TYR A 465 17.82 3.32 21.52
CA TYR A 465 16.77 3.86 20.66
C TYR A 465 17.02 5.33 20.33
N ALA A 466 17.31 6.17 21.34
CA ALA A 466 17.60 7.59 21.14
C ALA A 466 18.86 7.83 20.26
N ALA A 467 19.86 6.95 20.34
CA ALA A 467 21.06 7.01 19.50
C ALA A 467 20.77 6.59 18.04
N ALA A 468 20.03 5.49 17.82
CA ALA A 468 19.62 5.04 16.49
C ALA A 468 18.68 6.04 15.80
N GLN A 469 17.76 6.67 16.56
CA GLN A 469 16.96 7.81 16.11
C GLN A 469 17.86 8.94 15.61
N ARG A 470 18.82 9.38 16.43
CA ARG A 470 19.74 10.47 16.08
C ARG A 470 20.55 10.16 14.82
N ALA A 471 21.03 8.93 14.65
CA ALA A 471 21.73 8.50 13.45
C ALA A 471 20.85 8.65 12.18
N ARG A 472 19.57 8.23 12.25
CA ARG A 472 18.62 8.43 11.15
C ARG A 472 18.29 9.90 10.93
N ILE A 473 18.00 10.66 11.99
CA ILE A 473 17.60 12.07 11.92
C ILE A 473 18.70 12.93 11.29
N ASN A 474 19.96 12.67 11.63
CA ASN A 474 21.12 13.42 11.13
C ASN A 474 21.48 13.09 9.67
N HIS A 475 21.09 11.93 9.14
CA HIS A 475 21.39 11.58 7.75
C HIS A 475 20.60 12.49 6.77
N PRO A 476 21.25 13.28 5.90
CA PRO A 476 20.54 14.29 5.12
C PRO A 476 19.67 13.68 4.02
N ALA A 477 20.21 12.74 3.25
CA ALA A 477 19.56 12.11 2.10
C ALA A 477 18.63 10.96 2.51
N LYS A 478 17.62 11.24 3.36
CA LYS A 478 16.61 10.27 3.81
C LYS A 478 15.23 10.58 3.25
N LYS A 479 14.45 9.52 3.01
CA LYS A 479 13.02 9.59 2.65
C LYS A 479 12.26 8.48 3.40
N LEU A 480 11.14 8.81 4.03
CA LEU A 480 10.39 7.90 4.90
C LEU A 480 9.07 7.48 4.27
N LEU A 481 8.68 6.21 4.46
CA LEU A 481 7.30 5.74 4.28
C LEU A 481 6.80 5.22 5.63
N CYS A 482 5.74 5.84 6.14
CA CYS A 482 5.06 5.41 7.36
C CYS A 482 3.61 5.05 7.05
N GLY A 483 3.27 3.77 7.26
CA GLY A 483 1.90 3.28 7.14
C GLY A 483 1.04 3.76 8.31
N VAL A 484 -0.21 4.11 8.03
CA VAL A 484 -1.18 4.61 9.03
C VAL A 484 -2.47 3.79 9.08
N SER A 485 -2.54 2.69 8.33
CA SER A 485 -3.74 1.84 8.24
C SER A 485 -3.39 0.40 8.54
N SER A 486 -3.81 -0.10 9.70
CA SER A 486 -3.67 -1.52 10.09
C SER A 486 -4.46 -2.49 9.22
N VAL A 487 -5.20 -1.96 8.25
CA VAL A 487 -5.85 -2.70 7.16
C VAL A 487 -5.08 -2.51 5.85
N GLY A 488 -4.68 -1.29 5.50
CA GLY A 488 -3.84 -1.04 4.33
C GLY A 488 -4.49 -1.40 3.00
N LEU A 489 -3.72 -2.04 2.12
CA LEU A 489 -4.24 -2.69 0.91
C LEU A 489 -5.08 -3.91 1.30
N ASN A 490 -6.05 -4.28 0.44
CA ASN A 490 -7.05 -5.30 0.74
C ASN A 490 -6.49 -6.74 0.59
N THR A 491 -5.43 -7.05 1.34
CA THR A 491 -4.60 -8.25 1.21
C THR A 491 -4.39 -8.92 2.58
N VAL A 492 -5.33 -9.79 3.01
CA VAL A 492 -5.27 -10.59 4.27
C VAL A 492 -5.13 -9.80 5.59
N ALA A 493 -5.34 -8.48 5.57
CA ALA A 493 -5.04 -7.61 6.70
C ALA A 493 -5.98 -7.70 7.92
N SER A 494 -6.95 -8.64 7.92
CA SER A 494 -7.78 -8.92 9.10
C SER A 494 -6.95 -9.30 10.33
N GLY A 495 -5.80 -9.96 10.14
CA GLY A 495 -4.84 -10.25 11.20
C GLY A 495 -4.20 -8.99 11.81
N LEU A 496 -3.67 -8.10 10.97
CA LEU A 496 -3.02 -6.86 11.44
C LEU A 496 -4.03 -5.88 12.07
N LYS A 497 -5.26 -5.79 11.55
CA LYS A 497 -6.34 -5.02 12.18
C LYS A 497 -6.66 -5.53 13.58
N PHE A 498 -6.72 -6.85 13.77
CA PHE A 498 -6.95 -7.46 15.09
C PHE A 498 -5.79 -7.18 16.05
N VAL A 499 -4.54 -7.37 15.61
CA VAL A 499 -3.34 -7.05 16.41
C VAL A 499 -3.30 -5.57 16.82
N SER A 500 -3.56 -4.66 15.88
CA SER A 500 -3.69 -3.21 16.10
C SER A 500 -4.69 -2.90 17.22
N SER A 501 -5.89 -3.47 17.14
CA SER A 501 -6.99 -3.25 18.12
C SER A 501 -6.67 -3.74 19.55
N LEU A 502 -5.66 -4.60 19.71
CA LEU A 502 -5.18 -5.08 21.00
C LEU A 502 -3.87 -4.42 21.46
N SER A 503 -3.16 -3.73 20.56
CA SER A 503 -1.82 -3.18 20.82
C SER A 503 -1.85 -1.83 21.55
N ASN A 504 -3.01 -1.16 21.62
CA ASN A 504 -3.20 0.13 22.29
C ASN A 504 -2.18 1.21 21.84
N HIS A 505 -1.85 1.25 20.54
CA HIS A 505 -1.07 2.33 19.91
C HIS A 505 -1.72 3.69 20.20
N ASP A 506 -0.93 4.74 20.36
CA ASP A 506 -1.43 6.07 20.75
C ASP A 506 -2.11 6.79 19.58
N THR A 507 -1.72 6.45 18.35
CA THR A 507 -2.24 7.07 17.12
C THR A 507 -2.49 6.06 15.99
N GLU A 508 -2.75 6.59 14.80
CA GLU A 508 -2.80 5.84 13.54
C GLU A 508 -1.51 5.01 13.32
N ASN A 509 -1.65 3.80 12.80
CA ASN A 509 -0.60 2.78 12.81
C ASN A 509 -0.78 1.78 11.67
N ASP A 510 0.32 1.20 11.19
CA ASP A 510 0.33 0.20 10.12
C ASP A 510 -0.09 -1.22 10.56
N GLY A 511 -0.55 -1.35 11.81
CA GLY A 511 -0.91 -2.61 12.46
C GLY A 511 0.19 -3.22 13.34
N VAL A 512 1.43 -2.74 13.21
CA VAL A 512 2.57 -3.13 14.06
C VAL A 512 3.28 -1.91 14.64
N VAL A 513 3.40 -0.81 13.90
CA VAL A 513 4.16 0.38 14.25
C VAL A 513 3.27 1.62 14.21
N ASP A 514 3.32 2.39 15.29
CA ASP A 514 2.65 3.70 15.42
C ASP A 514 3.31 4.75 14.52
N PHE A 515 2.51 5.65 13.92
CA PHE A 515 2.98 6.67 13.00
C PHE A 515 4.09 7.55 13.59
N TRP A 516 4.04 7.91 14.86
CA TRP A 516 5.10 8.72 15.50
C TRP A 516 6.37 7.93 15.76
N SER A 517 6.27 6.64 16.10
CA SER A 517 7.45 5.75 16.17
C SER A 517 8.16 5.67 14.82
N CYS A 518 7.42 5.69 13.71
CA CYS A 518 7.99 5.76 12.36
C CYS A 518 8.51 7.15 11.97
N GLY A 519 7.74 8.20 12.26
CA GLY A 519 8.05 9.58 11.90
C GLY A 519 9.06 10.28 12.80
N VAL A 520 9.47 9.70 13.94
CA VAL A 520 10.23 10.39 15.00
C VAL A 520 11.43 11.19 14.47
N GLY A 521 11.43 12.48 14.83
CA GLY A 521 12.44 13.47 14.43
C GLY A 521 12.44 13.86 12.94
N VAL A 522 11.42 13.51 12.18
CA VAL A 522 11.25 13.86 10.77
C VAL A 522 9.88 14.52 10.54
N SER A 523 9.83 15.50 9.64
CA SER A 523 8.64 16.29 9.34
C SER A 523 8.42 16.40 7.82
N GLY A 524 7.41 17.17 7.38
CA GLY A 524 7.07 17.28 5.95
C GLY A 524 6.46 16.00 5.38
N PHE A 525 5.69 15.27 6.20
CA PHE A 525 4.89 14.14 5.75
C PHE A 525 3.70 14.62 4.89
N GLY A 526 3.51 13.98 3.75
CA GLY A 526 2.34 14.16 2.87
C GLY A 526 1.73 12.81 2.47
N ASP A 527 0.50 12.86 1.99
CA ASP A 527 -0.32 11.72 1.55
C ASP A 527 -0.15 11.39 0.06
N SER A 528 0.67 12.15 -0.69
CA SER A 528 0.94 11.92 -2.10
C SER A 528 2.17 11.05 -2.36
N THR A 529 2.18 10.27 -3.45
CA THR A 529 3.36 9.56 -3.98
C THR A 529 4.55 10.48 -4.29
N ARG A 530 4.32 11.78 -4.45
CA ARG A 530 5.36 12.79 -4.69
C ARG A 530 5.96 13.36 -3.40
N SER A 531 5.50 12.92 -2.23
CA SER A 531 5.96 13.39 -0.92
C SER A 531 7.29 12.76 -0.51
N ALA A 532 8.30 13.58 -0.16
CA ALA A 532 9.61 13.07 0.27
C ALA A 532 9.53 12.21 1.56
N ASN A 533 8.60 12.54 2.45
CA ASN A 533 8.16 11.69 3.55
C ASN A 533 6.67 11.42 3.35
N TYR A 534 6.28 10.15 3.36
CA TYR A 534 5.00 9.68 2.83
C TYR A 534 4.20 8.97 3.93
N LYS A 535 3.01 9.52 4.19
CA LYS A 535 2.04 9.06 5.17
C LYS A 535 0.95 8.32 4.42
N ALA A 536 1.00 7.00 4.44
CA ALA A 536 0.29 6.16 3.49
C ALA A 536 -0.76 5.28 4.19
N SER A 537 -1.95 5.11 3.62
CA SER A 537 -2.99 4.20 4.13
C SER A 537 -2.65 2.74 3.80
N LEU A 538 -1.55 2.28 4.39
CA LEU A 538 -0.86 1.02 4.16
C LEU A 538 -0.60 0.31 5.49
N ASN A 539 -0.61 -1.03 5.46
CA ASN A 539 -0.27 -1.89 6.58
C ASN A 539 1.21 -2.31 6.53
N HIS A 540 1.73 -2.87 7.64
CA HIS A 540 3.14 -3.25 7.83
C HIS A 540 3.72 -4.27 6.83
N LEU A 541 2.90 -4.85 5.95
CA LEU A 541 3.34 -5.74 4.88
C LEU A 541 3.32 -5.03 3.52
N ASP A 542 2.36 -4.14 3.28
CA ASP A 542 2.30 -3.32 2.06
C ASP A 542 3.49 -2.35 1.95
N THR A 543 3.93 -1.82 3.10
CA THR A 543 5.10 -0.92 3.22
C THR A 543 6.42 -1.58 2.85
N SER A 544 6.46 -2.91 2.70
CA SER A 544 7.59 -3.65 2.13
C SER A 544 7.37 -4.02 0.65
N PHE A 545 6.47 -3.32 -0.05
CA PHE A 545 6.16 -3.43 -1.49
C PHE A 545 5.56 -4.77 -1.96
N ARG A 546 5.46 -5.79 -1.10
CA ARG A 546 5.10 -7.16 -1.51
C ARG A 546 3.71 -7.31 -2.13
N ASN A 547 2.81 -6.38 -1.82
CA ASN A 547 1.41 -6.35 -2.27
C ASN A 547 1.17 -5.42 -3.48
N GLY A 548 2.20 -4.74 -4.00
CA GLY A 548 2.08 -3.82 -5.13
C GLY A 548 1.53 -2.43 -4.77
N ASP A 549 0.82 -1.82 -5.72
CA ASP A 549 0.19 -0.50 -5.59
C ASP A 549 -1.35 -0.66 -5.49
N GLY A 550 -1.99 0.16 -4.65
CA GLY A 550 -3.45 0.20 -4.54
C GLY A 550 -4.14 0.77 -5.79
N TRP A 551 -5.29 0.18 -6.14
CA TRP A 551 -6.15 0.60 -7.27
C TRP A 551 -6.83 1.97 -7.11
N TRP A 552 -6.66 2.64 -5.97
CA TRP A 552 -7.21 3.96 -5.67
C TRP A 552 -6.43 4.57 -4.49
N GLY A 553 -6.45 5.89 -4.39
CA GLY A 553 -5.69 6.65 -3.40
C GLY A 553 -4.26 6.91 -3.89
N ASP A 554 -3.82 8.16 -3.90
CA ASP A 554 -2.39 8.46 -4.05
C ASP A 554 -1.63 8.07 -2.76
N ASP A 555 -2.33 7.98 -1.63
CA ASP A 555 -1.84 7.54 -0.32
C ASP A 555 -1.66 6.00 -0.19
N ARG A 556 -1.88 5.26 -1.29
CA ARG A 556 -1.96 3.79 -1.29
C ARG A 556 -1.04 3.12 -2.32
N LYS A 557 -0.10 3.87 -2.91
CA LYS A 557 0.82 3.36 -3.94
C LYS A 557 2.30 3.36 -3.46
N PRO A 558 2.74 2.37 -2.66
CA PRO A 558 4.10 2.35 -2.12
C PRO A 558 5.17 2.15 -3.19
N VAL A 559 4.89 1.43 -4.28
CA VAL A 559 5.86 1.20 -5.36
C VAL A 559 5.98 2.44 -6.25
N LYS A 560 4.87 3.10 -6.60
CA LYS A 560 4.92 4.40 -7.28
C LYS A 560 5.66 5.45 -6.43
N TRP A 561 5.37 5.50 -5.12
CA TRP A 561 6.15 6.36 -4.21
C TRP A 561 7.64 6.02 -4.24
N PHE A 562 8.01 4.73 -4.20
CA PHE A 562 9.42 4.33 -4.24
C PHE A 562 10.12 4.81 -5.52
N GLU A 563 9.50 4.65 -6.69
CA GLU A 563 10.02 5.22 -7.95
C GLU A 563 10.24 6.73 -7.85
N CYS A 564 9.27 7.48 -7.32
CA CYS A 564 9.35 8.94 -7.15
C CYS A 564 10.27 9.38 -5.99
N ALA A 565 10.61 8.45 -5.08
CA ALA A 565 11.53 8.64 -3.98
C ALA A 565 13.00 8.40 -4.40
N LEU A 566 13.28 7.97 -5.63
CA LEU A 566 14.63 7.75 -6.14
C LEU A 566 15.16 8.94 -6.97
#